data_AF-A0ABD0QHY7-F1
#
_entry.id   AF-A0ABD0QHY7-F1
#
_cell.length_a   1.000
_cell.length_b   1.000
_cell.length_c   1.000
_cell.angle_alpha   90.00
_cell.angle_beta   90.00
_cell.angle_gamma   90.00
#
_symmetry.space_group_name_H-M   'P 1'
#
loop_
_entity.id
_entity.type
_entity.pdbx_description
1 polymer ?
#
loop_
_entity_poly.entity_id
_entity_poly.type
_entity_poly.pdbx_seq_one_letter_code
_entity_poly.pdbx_strand_id
1 'polypeptide(L)'
;SSGRPVCDECKPGFSGPTCNMCSDGLFKSAGACVPCDCNGNADPRSMPQICHPETGHCHRCINHTAGAHCEICARGYTGDARYRNCTLR
;
A
#
# COMPACT_ATOMS: atom_id res chain seq x y z
N SER A 1 -6.94 36.67 -6.21
CA SER A 1 -6.98 35.30 -6.76
C SER A 1 -5.89 34.48 -6.07
N SER A 2 -6.25 33.54 -5.19
CA SER A 2 -5.29 32.63 -4.56
C SER A 2 -5.07 31.42 -5.46
N GLY A 3 -4.23 31.55 -6.49
CA GLY A 3 -3.81 30.39 -7.27
C GLY A 3 -2.87 29.53 -6.42
N ARG A 4 -3.25 28.27 -6.15
CA ARG A 4 -2.30 27.29 -5.60
C ARG A 4 -1.28 26.94 -6.69
N PRO A 5 0.02 26.89 -6.39
CA PRO A 5 1.03 26.47 -7.36
C PRO A 5 0.75 25.03 -7.82
N VAL A 6 0.95 24.77 -9.11
CA VAL A 6 0.83 23.44 -9.74
C VAL A 6 2.18 23.11 -10.37
N CYS A 7 2.63 21.87 -10.22
CA CYS A 7 3.85 21.34 -10.83
C CYS A 7 3.52 20.73 -12.20
N ASP A 8 4.35 21.03 -13.21
CA ASP A 8 4.19 20.48 -14.57
C ASP A 8 4.68 19.03 -14.66
N GLU A 9 5.73 18.67 -13.91
CA GLU A 9 6.32 17.33 -13.88
C GLU A 9 6.74 16.95 -12.46
N CYS A 10 6.42 15.71 -12.06
CA CYS A 10 6.82 15.16 -10.75
C CYS A 10 8.03 14.25 -10.88
N LYS A 11 8.84 14.21 -9.80
CA LYS A 11 9.90 13.21 -9.66
C LYS A 11 9.32 11.79 -9.71
N PRO A 12 10.10 10.79 -10.13
CA PRO A 12 9.64 9.39 -10.14
C PRO A 12 9.03 8.97 -8.79
N GLY A 13 7.84 8.39 -8.85
CA GLY A 13 7.08 7.91 -7.68
C GLY A 13 6.25 8.96 -6.95
N PHE A 14 6.32 10.24 -7.34
CA PHE A 14 5.46 11.31 -6.82
C PHE A 14 4.36 11.67 -7.82
N SER A 15 3.24 12.15 -7.29
CA SER A 15 2.02 12.48 -8.02
C SER A 15 1.28 13.68 -7.39
N GLY A 16 0.19 14.09 -8.04
CA GLY A 16 -0.68 15.18 -7.60
C GLY A 16 -0.22 16.57 -8.07
N PRO A 17 -1.06 17.60 -7.88
CA PRO A 17 -0.82 18.94 -8.44
C PRO A 17 0.42 19.62 -7.86
N THR A 18 0.87 19.22 -6.67
CA THR A 18 2.05 19.79 -6.00
C THR A 18 3.18 18.77 -5.80
N CYS A 19 3.11 17.61 -6.48
CA CYS A 19 4.09 16.52 -6.36
C CYS A 19 4.42 16.10 -4.92
N ASN A 20 3.43 16.19 -4.03
CA ASN A 20 3.57 15.89 -2.61
C ASN A 20 2.85 14.60 -2.20
N MET A 21 2.22 13.93 -3.16
CA MET A 21 1.56 12.64 -2.98
C MET A 21 2.45 11.57 -3.61
N CYS A 22 2.39 10.34 -3.09
CA CYS A 22 3.02 9.21 -3.76
C CYS A 22 2.09 8.67 -4.86
N SER A 23 2.68 8.14 -5.94
CA SER A 23 1.90 7.45 -6.98
C SER A 23 1.29 6.15 -6.44
N ASP A 24 0.32 5.62 -7.17
CA ASP A 24 -0.37 4.38 -6.81
C ASP A 24 0.60 3.24 -6.47
N GLY A 25 0.33 2.57 -5.35
CA GLY A 25 1.14 1.45 -4.87
C GLY A 25 2.43 1.86 -4.15
N LEU A 26 2.64 3.16 -3.92
CA LEU A 26 3.72 3.70 -3.11
C LEU A 26 3.18 4.35 -1.82
N PHE A 27 4.02 4.43 -0.81
CA PHE A 27 3.78 5.21 0.40
C PHE A 27 5.02 6.01 0.78
N LYS A 28 4.82 7.05 1.58
CA LYS A 28 5.86 7.95 2.03
C LYS A 28 6.61 7.34 3.20
N SER A 29 7.91 7.15 3.04
CA SER A 29 8.82 6.68 4.08
C SER A 29 10.12 7.47 4.02
N ALA A 30 10.52 8.06 5.15
CA ALA A 30 11.77 8.84 5.28
C ALA A 30 11.99 9.90 4.18
N GLY A 31 10.90 10.53 3.70
CA GLY A 31 10.96 11.57 2.66
C GLY A 31 11.00 11.08 1.22
N ALA A 32 10.92 9.76 0.99
CA ALA A 32 10.80 9.15 -0.33
C ALA A 32 9.45 8.42 -0.49
N CYS A 33 9.05 8.20 -1.74
CA CYS A 33 7.94 7.30 -2.07
C CYS A 33 8.51 5.91 -2.35
N VAL A 34 8.13 4.92 -1.54
CA VAL A 34 8.62 3.55 -1.60
C VAL A 34 7.46 2.57 -1.83
N PRO A 35 7.68 1.38 -2.41
CA PRO A 35 6.63 0.39 -2.65
C PRO A 35 5.89 0.00 -1.38
N CYS A 36 4.57 -0.10 -1.46
CA CYS A 36 3.75 -0.74 -0.43
C CYS A 36 4.23 -2.19 -0.21
N ASP A 37 4.53 -2.54 1.03
CA ASP A 37 4.80 -3.92 1.43
C ASP A 37 3.54 -4.53 2.06
N CYS A 38 2.75 -5.22 1.23
CA CYS A 38 1.61 -6.02 1.68
C CYS A 38 1.92 -7.52 1.67
N ASN A 39 3.19 -7.93 1.75
CA ASN A 39 3.64 -9.32 1.72
C ASN A 39 3.07 -10.14 0.53
N GLY A 40 2.81 -9.48 -0.60
CA GLY A 40 2.17 -10.10 -1.77
C GLY A 40 0.71 -10.51 -1.58
N ASN A 41 0.07 -10.03 -0.51
CA ASN A 41 -1.31 -10.33 -0.12
C ASN A 41 -2.25 -9.12 -0.31
N ALA A 42 -1.94 -8.24 -1.25
CA ALA A 42 -2.87 -7.25 -1.77
C ALA A 42 -3.25 -7.57 -3.22
N ASP A 43 -4.43 -7.14 -3.66
CA ASP A 43 -4.86 -7.25 -5.06
C ASP A 43 -4.80 -5.89 -5.76
N PRO A 44 -3.71 -5.59 -6.50
CA PRO A 44 -3.55 -4.32 -7.21
C PRO A 44 -4.57 -4.12 -8.34
N ARG A 45 -5.25 -5.17 -8.80
CA ARG A 45 -6.33 -5.05 -9.79
C ARG A 45 -7.63 -4.54 -9.16
N SER A 46 -7.81 -4.78 -7.86
CA SER A 46 -9.01 -4.35 -7.14
C SER A 46 -8.94 -2.87 -6.75
N MET A 47 -7.73 -2.35 -6.53
CA MET A 47 -7.47 -1.00 -6.07
C MET A 47 -6.01 -0.64 -6.34
N PRO A 48 -5.72 0.38 -7.17
CA PRO A 48 -4.35 0.77 -7.51
C PRO A 48 -3.50 1.20 -6.30
N GLN A 49 -4.08 2.01 -5.40
CA GLN A 49 -3.47 2.39 -4.13
C GLN A 49 -3.68 1.28 -3.10
N ILE A 50 -2.81 0.27 -3.07
CA ILE A 50 -2.98 -0.92 -2.21
C ILE A 50 -2.74 -0.67 -0.71
N CYS A 51 -2.02 0.40 -0.36
CA CYS A 51 -1.75 0.76 1.03
C CYS A 51 -1.93 2.26 1.29
N HIS A 52 -2.09 2.65 2.55
CA HIS A 52 -2.27 4.04 2.94
C HIS A 52 -0.99 4.85 2.67
N PRO A 53 -1.07 5.96 1.92
CA PRO A 53 0.11 6.66 1.39
C PRO A 53 1.02 7.27 2.47
N GLU A 54 0.51 7.55 3.68
CA GLU A 54 1.34 8.08 4.77
C GLU A 54 1.82 7.02 5.77
N THR A 55 1.16 5.86 5.86
CA THR A 55 1.43 4.90 6.94
C THR A 55 1.91 3.55 6.44
N GLY A 56 1.76 3.25 5.15
CA GLY A 56 2.10 1.96 4.56
C GLY A 56 1.10 0.84 4.89
N HIS A 57 0.04 1.10 5.67
CA HIS A 57 -0.96 0.10 6.04
C HIS A 57 -1.77 -0.36 4.82
N CYS A 58 -1.79 -1.65 4.56
CA CYS A 58 -2.55 -2.24 3.47
C CYS A 58 -4.05 -2.08 3.72
N HIS A 59 -4.78 -1.58 2.72
CA HIS A 59 -6.22 -1.35 2.88
C HIS A 59 -7.03 -2.64 2.87
N ARG A 60 -6.55 -3.67 2.16
CA ARG A 60 -7.22 -4.97 2.06
C ARG A 60 -6.21 -6.09 1.89
N CYS A 61 -6.36 -7.11 2.72
CA CYS A 61 -5.59 -8.34 2.65
C CYS A 61 -6.40 -9.46 1.95
N ILE A 62 -5.74 -10.21 1.08
CA ILE A 62 -6.29 -11.41 0.42
C ILE A 62 -5.66 -12.69 1.01
N ASN A 63 -5.94 -13.87 0.44
CA ASN A 63 -5.36 -15.15 0.84
C ASN A 63 -5.55 -15.49 2.34
N HIS A 64 -6.67 -15.06 2.92
CA HIS A 64 -6.98 -15.26 4.34
C HIS A 64 -5.91 -14.70 5.30
N THR A 65 -5.32 -13.57 4.92
CA THR A 65 -4.32 -12.85 5.73
C THR A 65 -4.92 -11.60 6.38
N ALA A 66 -4.20 -11.06 7.35
CA ALA A 66 -4.52 -9.88 8.12
C ALA A 66 -3.21 -9.23 8.62
N GLY A 67 -3.33 -8.14 9.37
CA GLY A 67 -2.18 -7.36 9.84
C GLY A 67 -2.00 -6.07 9.04
N ALA A 68 -1.06 -5.23 9.47
CA ALA A 68 -0.79 -3.94 8.85
C ALA A 68 -0.27 -4.08 7.41
N HIS A 69 0.46 -5.17 7.18
CA HIS A 69 1.16 -5.52 5.96
C HIS A 69 0.71 -6.88 5.42
N CYS A 70 -0.45 -7.39 5.87
CA CYS A 70 -0.97 -8.70 5.51
C CYS A 70 0.00 -9.85 5.84
N GLU A 71 0.70 -9.70 6.98
CA GLU A 71 1.84 -10.51 7.43
C GLU A 71 1.44 -11.63 8.41
N ILE A 72 0.18 -11.71 8.81
CA ILE A 72 -0.36 -12.76 9.68
C ILE A 72 -1.60 -13.41 9.07
N CYS A 73 -1.91 -14.64 9.44
CA CYS A 73 -3.17 -15.25 9.05
C CYS A 73 -4.34 -14.56 9.76
N ALA A 74 -5.46 -14.42 9.05
CA ALA A 74 -6.69 -13.89 9.61
C ALA A 74 -7.20 -14.77 10.76
N ARG A 75 -8.06 -14.19 11.62
CA ARG A 75 -8.67 -14.93 12.74
C ARG A 75 -9.36 -16.20 12.21
N GLY A 76 -9.06 -17.35 12.81
CA GLY A 76 -9.59 -18.65 12.41
C GLY A 76 -8.73 -19.41 11.40
N TYR A 77 -7.66 -18.79 10.88
CA TYR A 77 -6.70 -19.43 9.98
C TYR A 77 -5.35 -19.66 10.68
N THR A 78 -4.62 -20.67 10.22
CA THR A 78 -3.27 -21.04 10.70
C THR A 78 -2.33 -21.24 9.51
N GLY A 79 -1.03 -21.07 9.74
CA GLY A 79 0.01 -21.13 8.71
C GLY A 79 0.93 -19.91 8.76
N ASP A 80 1.56 -19.62 7.63
CA ASP A 80 2.44 -18.49 7.36
C ASP A 80 1.89 -17.65 6.18
N ALA A 81 1.40 -16.46 6.54
CA ALA A 81 0.84 -15.50 5.59
C ALA A 81 1.83 -15.04 4.52
N ARG A 82 3.14 -15.00 4.82
CA ARG A 82 4.18 -14.59 3.85
C ARG A 82 4.39 -15.64 2.76
N TYR A 83 4.11 -16.91 3.06
CA TYR A 83 4.09 -18.00 2.09
C TYR A 83 2.70 -18.28 1.51
N ARG A 84 1.67 -17.51 1.89
CA ARG A 84 0.29 -17.61 1.41
C ARG A 84 -0.34 -18.99 1.68
N ASN A 85 0.02 -19.63 2.79
CA ASN A 85 -0.49 -20.96 3.17
C ASN A 85 -1.44 -20.91 4.38
N CYS A 86 -2.18 -19.81 4.55
CA CYS A 86 -3.20 -19.70 5.60
C CYS A 86 -4.39 -20.62 5.30
N THR A 87 -4.59 -21.63 6.15
CA THR A 87 -5.69 -22.59 6.06
C THR A 87 -6.60 -22.51 7.28
N LEU A 88 -7.88 -22.87 7.12
CA LEU A 88 -8.85 -22.87 8.22
C LEU A 88 -8.40 -23.84 9.32
N ARG A 89 -8.45 -23.37 10.57
CA ARG A 89 -8.07 -24.14 11.75
C ARG A 89 -9.11 -25.21 12.12
#